data_AF-A0A2D5RZ85-F1
#
_entry.id   AF-A0A2D5RZ85-F1
#
_cell.length_a   1.000
_cell.length_b   1.000
_cell.length_c   1.000
_cell.angle_alpha   90.00
_cell.angle_beta   90.00
_cell.angle_gamma   90.00
#
_symmetry.space_group_name_H-M   'P 1'
#
loop_
_entity.id
_entity.type
_entity.pdbx_description
1 polymer ?
#
loop_
_entity_poly.entity_id
_entity_poly.type
_entity_poly.pdbx_seq_one_letter_code
_entity_poly.pdbx_strand_id
1 'polypeptide(L)' 'MQKKQTCSELQLEHKLKVIFNNDSAQINEWLDTPIPRLNGQCPRSLLVTDEKREELFKVLQEMQFGDMA' A
#
# COMPACT_ATOMS: atom_id res chain seq x y z
N MET A 1 -19.91 10.95 -13.30
CA MET A 1 -18.98 11.45 -12.26
C MET A 1 -18.16 10.28 -11.76
N GLN A 2 -16.89 10.16 -12.15
CA GLN A 2 -15.98 9.19 -11.54
C GLN A 2 -15.75 9.65 -10.10
N LYS A 3 -16.30 8.94 -9.12
CA LYS A 3 -15.93 9.15 -7.72
C LYS A 3 -14.45 8.80 -7.62
N LYS A 4 -13.57 9.80 -7.50
CA LYS A 4 -12.22 9.57 -7.00
C LYS A 4 -12.39 8.92 -5.63
N GLN A 5 -12.21 7.60 -5.54
CA GLN A 5 -12.20 6.91 -4.25
C GLN A 5 -10.89 7.30 -3.57
N THR A 6 -10.93 8.37 -2.80
CA THR A 6 -9.87 8.70 -1.86
C THR A 6 -9.72 7.54 -0.89
N CYS A 7 -8.59 6.84 -0.95
CA CYS A 7 -8.25 5.79 0.01
C CYS A 7 -8.01 6.44 1.37
N SER A 8 -8.90 6.18 2.34
CA SER A 8 -8.69 6.68 3.70
C SER A 8 -7.57 5.88 4.39
N GLU A 9 -6.94 6.50 5.38
CA GLU A 9 -5.87 5.87 6.17
C GLU A 9 -6.33 4.54 6.78
N LEU A 10 -7.57 4.47 7.28
CA LEU A 10 -8.18 3.26 7.82
C LEU A 10 -8.35 2.14 6.77
N GLN A 11 -8.71 2.50 5.53
CA GLN A 11 -8.83 1.52 4.45
C GLN A 11 -7.48 0.93 4.09
N LEU A 12 -6.44 1.75 4.05
CA LEU A 12 -5.07 1.32 3.80
C LEU A 12 -4.55 0.41 4.91
N GLU A 13 -4.74 0.81 6.17
CA GLU A 13 -4.35 0.02 7.33
C GLU A 13 -5.06 -1.35 7.35
N HIS A 14 -6.37 -1.37 7.10
CA HIS A 14 -7.12 -2.61 7.02
C HIS A 14 -6.60 -3.51 5.90
N LYS A 15 -6.28 -2.94 4.73
CA LYS A 15 -5.74 -3.69 3.59
C LYS A 15 -4.37 -4.32 3.91
N LEU A 16 -3.48 -3.57 4.56
CA LEU A 16 -2.19 -4.07 5.03
C LEU A 16 -2.38 -5.27 5.98
N LYS A 17 -3.26 -5.11 6.97
CA LYS A 17 -3.57 -6.20 7.91
C LYS A 17 -4.12 -7.45 7.20
N VAL A 18 -4.97 -7.28 6.18
CA VAL A 18 -5.49 -8.43 5.42
C VAL A 18 -4.39 -9.14 4.62
N ILE A 19 -3.51 -8.39 3.93
CA ILE A 19 -2.45 -8.98 3.09
C ILE A 19 -1.39 -9.71 3.93
N PHE A 20 -1.00 -9.12 5.06
CA PHE A 20 0.06 -9.63 5.91
C PHE A 20 -0.48 -10.44 7.11
N ASN A 21 -1.73 -10.91 7.07
CA ASN A 21 -2.37 -11.68 8.15
C ASN A 21 -2.24 -11.03 9.55
N ASN A 22 -2.30 -9.69 9.59
CA ASN A 22 -2.13 -8.86 10.78
C ASN A 22 -0.78 -9.07 11.49
N ASP A 23 0.23 -9.60 10.79
CA ASP A 23 1.61 -9.69 11.27
C ASP A 23 2.27 -8.31 11.20
N SER A 24 2.38 -7.66 12.34
CA SER A 24 2.97 -6.33 12.43
C SER A 24 4.46 -6.30 12.08
N ALA A 25 5.19 -7.40 12.25
CA ALA A 25 6.60 -7.46 11.88
C ALA A 25 6.75 -7.46 10.36
N GLN A 26 5.98 -8.29 9.66
CA GLN A 26 5.96 -8.31 8.19
C GLN A 26 5.44 -7.01 7.59
N ILE A 27 4.41 -6.40 8.19
CA ILE A 27 3.92 -5.09 7.74
C ILE A 27 5.02 -4.04 7.86
N ASN A 28 5.73 -3.98 9.00
CA ASN A 28 6.79 -3.00 9.19
C ASN A 28 7.97 -3.26 8.24
N GLU A 29 8.39 -4.51 8.10
CA GLU A 29 9.45 -4.88 7.16
C GLU A 29 9.10 -4.46 5.73
N TRP A 30 7.88 -4.77 5.28
CA TRP A 30 7.43 -4.37 3.95
C TRP A 30 7.38 -2.84 3.80
N LEU A 31 6.92 -2.12 4.83
CA LEU A 31 6.86 -0.65 4.82
C LEU A 31 8.24 0.00 4.68
N ASP A 32 9.28 -0.65 5.18
CA ASP A 32 10.67 -0.21 5.13
C ASP A 32 11.47 -0.79 3.96
N THR A 33 10.87 -1.71 3.18
CA THR A 33 11.51 -2.33 2.02
C THR A 33 11.33 -1.46 0.77
N PRO A 34 12.42 -1.07 0.07
CA PRO A 34 12.35 -0.41 -1.23
C PRO A 34 11.59 -1.24 -2.27
N ILE A 35 10.55 -0.66 -2.91
CA ILE A 35 9.77 -1.36 -3.93
C ILE A 35 10.10 -0.79 -5.32
N PRO A 36 10.52 -1.62 -6.29
CA PRO A 36 10.84 -1.17 -7.65
C PRO A 36 9.69 -0.41 -8.34
N ARG A 37 8.43 -0.86 -8.14
CA ARG A 37 7.22 -0.21 -8.68
C ARG A 37 7.00 1.22 -8.18
N LEU A 38 7.58 1.54 -7.02
CA LEU A 38 7.58 2.85 -6.39
C LEU A 38 8.90 3.60 -6.66
N ASN A 39 9.59 3.30 -7.77
CA ASN A 39 10.91 3.84 -8.10
C ASN A 39 11.97 3.60 -7.00
N GLY A 40 11.87 2.47 -6.29
CA GLY A 40 12.77 2.13 -5.19
C GLY A 40 12.50 2.90 -3.89
N GLN A 41 11.36 3.59 -3.77
CA GLN A 41 10.95 4.19 -2.51
C GLN A 41 10.36 3.15 -1.56
N CYS A 42 10.54 3.38 -0.26
CA CYS A 42 9.88 2.61 0.79
C CYS A 42 8.42 3.05 0.92
N PRO A 43 7.45 2.12 1.02
CA PRO A 43 6.04 2.42 1.21
C PRO A 43 5.75 3.39 2.37
N ARG A 44 6.53 3.32 3.45
CA ARG A 44 6.38 4.21 4.62
C ARG A 44 6.42 5.70 4.24
N SER A 45 7.23 6.06 3.23
CA SER A 45 7.35 7.45 2.74
C SER A 45 6.12 7.95 1.99
N LEU A 46 5.22 7.05 1.59
CA LEU A 46 4.00 7.34 0.84
C LEU A 46 2.76 7.46 1.72
N LEU A 47 2.85 7.17 3.02
CA LEU A 47 1.74 7.29 3.96
C LEU A 47 1.35 8.74 4.29
N VAL A 48 2.19 9.71 3.90
CA VAL A 48 2.13 11.12 4.34
C VAL A 48 1.01 11.92 3.68
N THR A 49 0.62 11.61 2.44
CA THR A 49 -0.39 12.37 1.70
C THR A 49 -1.46 11.46 1.09
N ASP A 50 -2.67 11.97 0.93
CA ASP A 50 -3.80 11.22 0.36
C ASP A 50 -3.50 10.66 -1.04
N GLU A 51 -2.88 11.45 -1.91
CA GLU A 51 -2.51 10.99 -3.26
C GLU A 51 -1.52 9.82 -3.22
N LYS A 52 -0.53 9.89 -2.33
CA LYS A 52 0.49 8.83 -2.19
C LYS A 52 -0.08 7.57 -1.55
N ARG A 53 -1.07 7.71 -0.65
CA ARG A 53 -1.81 6.56 -0.11
C ARG A 53 -2.62 5.84 -1.18
N GLU A 54 -3.17 6.56 -2.16
CA GLU A 54 -3.88 5.93 -3.29
C GLU A 54 -2.93 5.08 -4.16
N GLU A 55 -1.72 5.58 -4.41
CA GLU A 55 -0.67 4.81 -5.11
C GLU A 55 -0.30 3.54 -4.33
N LEU A 56 -0.11 3.66 -3.01
CA LEU A 56 0.18 2.51 -2.16
C LEU A 56 -0.93 1.46 -2.17
N PHE A 57 -2.19 1.91 -2.19
CA PHE A 57 -3.34 1.03 -2.26
C PHE A 57 -3.36 0.21 -3.56
N LYS A 58 -2.96 0.81 -4.69
CA LYS A 58 -2.85 0.10 -5.98
C LYS A 58 -1.79 -1.00 -5.93
N VAL A 59 -0.61 -0.69 -5.37
CA VAL A 59 0.46 -1.69 -5.16
C VAL A 59 -0.06 -2.87 -4.32
N LEU A 60 -0.80 -2.60 -3.24
CA LEU A 60 -1.39 -3.64 -2.40
C LEU A 60 -2.46 -4.47 -3.15
N GLN A 61 -3.21 -3.87 -4.07
CA GLN A 61 -4.15 -4.61 -4.92
C GLN A 61 -3.40 -5.52 -5.90
N GLU A 62 -2.37 -5.01 -6.58
CA GLU A 62 -1.52 -5.78 -7.50
C GLU A 62 -0.89 -6.99 -6.77
N MET A 63 -0.36 -6.80 -5.55
CA MET A 63 0.19 -7.86 -4.72
C MET A 63 -0.85 -8.94 -4.34
N GLN A 64 -2.11 -8.57 -4.11
CA GLN A 64 -3.14 -9.52 -3.70
C GLN A 64 -3.57 -10.44 -4.85
N PHE A 65 -3.64 -9.92 -6.07
CA PHE A 65 -4.13 -10.67 -7.23
C PHE A 65 -3.01 -11.34 -8.04
N GLY A 66 -1.75 -11.07 -7.70
CA GLY A 66 -0.60 -11.63 -8.42
C GLY A 66 -0.42 -11.05 -9.82
N ASP A 67 -1.11 -9.95 -10.14
CA ASP A 67 -0.90 -9.17 -11.35
C ASP A 67 0.38 -8.34 -11.17
N MET A 68 1.53 -9.02 -11.21
CA MET A 68 2.79 -8.40 -11.57
C MET A 68 2.76 -8.21 -13.09
N ALA A 69 2.37 -7.03 -13.56
CA ALA A 69 2.69 -6.59 -14.91
C ALA A 69 4.18 -6.23 -15.01
#